data_AF-A0A409WV46-F1
#
_entry.id   AF-A0A409WV46-F1
#
_cell.length_a   1.000
_cell.length_b   1.000
_cell.length_c   1.000
_cell.angle_alpha   90.00
_cell.angle_beta   90.00
_cell.angle_gamma   90.00
#
_symmetry.space_group_name_H-M   'P 1'
#
loop_
_entity.id
_entity.type
_entity.pdbx_description
1 polymer ?
#
loop_
_entity_poly.entity_id
_entity_poly.type
_entity_poly.pdbx_seq_one_letter_code
_entity_poly.pdbx_strand_id
1 'polypeptide(L)'
;MASEAPSAKRPRCDDFAEPNEISKSRFWFDDGNIILQAENTQYKVHRSLLANQSVVFRDMFSMPQPANPDPVVDACPVVPLSDKAADIEHVLSLFYDNFKAHDMREHMPFPLLAAILRIGKKYQIDHLQNEGLHRLRKEFPTDFAYWNENCVEVVAIKSLGDHLEAIINLAHELSVQSILPALYICYLSAVKMDDILYGTKDIDGVSIRLNEEAARQCLKGRNRLILELFNLTKKWFSTPGIIPSPSCERIMLSLLW
;
A
#
# COMPACT_ATOMS: atom_id res chain seq x y z
N MET A 1 -56.79 -11.45 42.39
CA MET A 1 -56.18 -12.08 41.20
C MET A 1 -56.37 -11.06 40.08
N ALA A 2 -55.38 -10.38 39.52
CA ALA A 2 -53.99 -10.75 39.26
C ALA A 2 -53.03 -9.59 39.60
N SER A 3 -51.81 -9.97 39.96
CA SER A 3 -50.64 -9.14 40.20
C SER A 3 -49.92 -8.82 38.89
N GLU A 4 -49.78 -7.54 38.52
CA GLU A 4 -48.86 -7.09 37.49
C GLU A 4 -47.46 -6.84 38.09
N ALA A 5 -46.46 -7.55 37.56
CA ALA A 5 -45.06 -7.36 37.92
C ALA A 5 -44.44 -6.24 37.05
N PRO A 6 -43.55 -5.39 37.59
CA PRO A 6 -42.93 -4.32 36.83
C PRO A 6 -41.80 -4.83 35.92
N SER A 7 -41.76 -4.26 34.71
CA SER A 7 -40.83 -4.54 33.62
C SER A 7 -39.35 -4.37 34.05
N ALA A 8 -38.56 -5.42 33.86
CA ALA A 8 -37.13 -5.42 34.13
C ALA A 8 -36.38 -4.55 33.10
N LYS A 9 -35.80 -3.44 33.56
CA LYS A 9 -34.83 -2.65 32.81
C LYS A 9 -33.60 -3.52 32.55
N ARG A 10 -33.33 -3.81 31.28
CA ARG A 10 -32.09 -4.48 30.85
C ARG A 10 -30.88 -3.61 31.22
N PRO A 11 -29.85 -4.15 31.90
CA PRO A 11 -28.63 -3.40 32.15
C PRO A 11 -27.89 -3.18 30.82
N ARG A 12 -27.41 -1.95 30.60
CA ARG A 12 -26.43 -1.64 29.55
C ARG A 12 -25.16 -2.43 29.88
N CYS A 13 -24.69 -3.26 28.95
CA CYS A 13 -23.29 -3.66 28.93
C CYS A 13 -22.50 -2.43 28.51
N ASP A 14 -21.84 -1.80 29.48
CA ASP A 14 -20.68 -0.98 29.18
C ASP A 14 -19.60 -1.95 28.71
N ASP A 15 -19.32 -1.96 27.40
CA ASP A 15 -18.10 -2.56 26.85
C ASP A 15 -16.93 -1.83 27.50
N PHE A 16 -16.35 -2.44 28.54
CA PHE A 16 -15.06 -2.05 29.08
C PHE A 16 -14.00 -2.45 28.03
N ALA A 17 -13.82 -1.61 27.02
CA ALA A 17 -12.59 -1.63 26.25
C ALA A 17 -11.45 -1.36 27.23
N GLU A 18 -10.61 -2.37 27.48
CA GLU A 18 -9.41 -2.16 28.29
C GLU A 18 -8.61 -0.99 27.72
N PRO A 19 -8.05 -0.12 28.56
CA PRO A 19 -7.24 0.98 28.07
C PRO A 19 -6.08 0.40 27.27
N ASN A 20 -6.10 0.61 25.96
CA ASN A 20 -5.04 0.22 25.04
C ASN A 20 -3.71 0.73 25.61
N GLU A 21 -2.88 -0.20 26.10
CA GLU A 21 -1.63 0.12 26.76
C GLU A 21 -0.67 0.75 25.74
N ILE A 22 -0.18 1.95 26.05
CA ILE A 22 0.76 2.66 25.19
C ILE A 22 2.14 2.02 25.35
N SER A 23 2.71 1.58 24.23
CA SER A 23 4.02 0.93 24.14
C SER A 23 5.13 1.91 23.71
N LYS A 24 6.34 1.74 24.26
CA LYS A 24 7.54 2.46 23.81
C LYS A 24 8.21 1.69 22.67
N SER A 25 8.53 2.37 21.56
CA SER A 25 9.29 1.79 20.45
C SER A 25 10.79 1.69 20.78
N ARG A 26 11.55 0.96 19.95
CA ARG A 26 13.01 0.92 19.97
C ARG A 26 13.66 2.29 19.70
N PHE A 27 12.94 3.21 19.06
CA PHE A 27 13.38 4.61 18.91
C PHE A 27 13.04 5.40 20.17
N TRP A 28 13.80 5.15 21.22
CA TRP A 28 13.68 5.84 22.48
C TRP A 28 15.04 6.41 22.89
N PHE A 29 15.28 7.67 22.55
CA PHE A 29 16.55 8.33 22.83
C PHE A 29 16.50 9.08 24.15
N ASP A 30 17.54 8.92 24.98
CA ASP A 30 17.63 9.57 26.29
C ASP A 30 17.62 11.11 26.17
N ASP A 31 18.30 11.63 25.15
CA ASP A 31 18.38 13.04 24.77
C ASP A 31 17.25 13.51 23.84
N GLY A 32 16.31 12.62 23.50
CA GLY A 32 15.14 12.97 22.70
C GLY A 32 14.31 14.06 23.39
N ASN A 33 13.76 14.98 22.60
CA ASN A 33 13.10 16.21 23.08
C ASN A 33 11.67 16.38 22.55
N ILE A 34 11.13 15.33 21.93
CA ILE A 34 9.74 15.23 21.49
C ILE A 34 9.34 13.75 21.47
N ILE A 35 8.07 13.49 21.75
CA ILE A 35 7.48 12.17 21.60
C ILE A 35 6.48 12.22 20.44
N LEU A 36 6.69 11.39 19.43
CA LEU A 36 5.66 11.12 18.41
C LEU A 36 4.81 9.96 18.91
N GLN A 37 3.49 10.07 18.79
CA GLN A 37 2.58 8.96 19.08
C GLN A 37 1.82 8.57 17.83
N ALA A 38 1.96 7.33 17.38
CA ALA A 38 1.18 6.75 16.29
C ALA A 38 0.50 5.49 16.80
N GLU A 39 -0.82 5.41 16.68
CA GLU A 39 -1.63 4.36 17.30
C GLU A 39 -1.29 4.22 18.81
N ASN A 40 -0.95 3.02 19.27
CA ASN A 40 -0.57 2.73 20.65
C ASN A 40 0.96 2.68 20.84
N THR A 41 1.73 3.34 19.96
CA THR A 41 3.20 3.32 20.01
C THR A 41 3.77 4.73 20.08
N GLN A 42 4.68 4.94 21.02
CA GLN A 42 5.40 6.19 21.23
C GLN A 42 6.88 6.08 20.85
N TYR A 43 7.39 7.15 20.26
CA TYR A 43 8.76 7.28 19.78
C TYR A 43 9.37 8.55 20.38
N LYS A 44 10.37 8.42 21.25
CA LYS A 44 11.09 9.57 21.83
C LYS A 44 12.28 9.92 20.94
N VAL A 45 12.18 11.03 20.21
CA VAL A 45 13.07 11.39 19.08
C VAL A 45 13.47 12.86 19.12
N HIS A 46 14.20 13.33 18.09
CA HIS A 46 14.76 14.67 18.00
C HIS A 46 13.98 15.59 17.06
N ARG A 47 13.50 16.72 17.59
CA ARG A 47 12.82 17.79 16.82
C ARG A 47 13.64 18.30 15.65
N SER A 48 14.93 18.56 15.88
CA SER A 48 15.84 19.10 14.87
C SER A 48 15.98 18.16 13.66
N LEU A 49 16.08 16.86 13.90
CA LEU A 49 16.18 15.87 12.83
C LEU A 49 14.88 15.84 12.01
N LEU A 50 13.72 15.77 12.66
CA LEU A 50 12.43 15.76 11.98
C LEU A 50 12.21 17.05 11.17
N ALA A 51 12.50 18.21 11.76
CA ALA A 51 12.38 19.51 11.08
C ALA A 51 13.35 19.66 9.90
N ASN A 52 14.52 19.02 9.97
CA ASN A 52 15.47 19.02 8.86
C ASN A 52 14.99 18.17 7.68
N GLN A 53 14.30 17.06 7.94
CA GLN A 53 13.83 16.15 6.89
C GLN A 53 12.46 16.54 6.32
N SER A 54 11.61 17.20 7.11
CA SER A 54 10.20 17.44 6.78
C SER A 54 9.84 18.91 6.94
N VAL A 55 9.33 19.52 5.87
CA VAL A 55 8.74 20.86 5.89
C VAL A 55 7.59 20.94 6.90
N VAL A 56 6.71 19.93 6.95
CA VAL A 56 5.53 19.95 7.82
C VAL A 56 5.92 19.95 9.30
N PHE A 57 6.80 19.05 9.74
CA PHE A 57 7.33 19.05 11.11
C PHE A 57 8.08 20.34 11.45
N ARG A 58 8.88 20.91 10.53
CA ARG A 58 9.55 22.19 10.77
C ARG A 58 8.55 23.30 11.07
N ASP A 59 7.53 23.42 10.24
CA ASP A 59 6.52 24.46 10.38
C ASP A 59 5.68 24.21 11.65
N MET A 60 5.30 22.96 11.91
CA MET A 60 4.60 22.52 13.12
C MET A 60 5.33 22.93 14.42
N PHE A 61 6.65 22.76 14.48
CA PHE A 61 7.43 23.11 15.67
C PHE A 61 7.74 24.60 15.78
N SER A 62 7.59 25.36 14.69
CA SER A 62 7.78 26.82 14.68
C SER A 62 6.54 27.60 15.15
N MET A 63 5.36 26.96 15.13
CA MET A 63 4.12 27.60 15.54
C MET A 63 4.03 27.77 17.07
N PRO A 64 3.43 28.87 17.55
CA PRO A 64 3.16 29.04 18.98
C PRO A 64 2.26 27.89 19.48
N GLN A 65 2.67 27.22 20.56
CA GLN A 65 1.82 26.19 21.15
C GLN A 65 0.57 26.81 21.77
N PRO A 66 -0.59 26.14 21.67
CA PRO A 66 -1.83 26.61 22.29
C PRO A 66 -1.66 26.71 23.82
N ALA A 67 -2.49 27.55 24.46
CA ALA A 67 -2.43 27.79 25.91
C ALA A 67 -2.70 26.52 26.75
N ASN A 68 -3.31 25.50 26.15
CA ASN A 68 -3.43 24.18 26.76
C ASN A 68 -2.15 23.38 26.47
N PRO A 69 -1.44 22.90 27.51
CA PRO A 69 -0.23 22.14 27.30
C PRO A 69 -0.56 20.84 26.56
N ASP A 70 0.25 20.51 25.55
CA ASP A 70 0.27 19.19 24.94
C ASP A 70 0.49 18.14 26.05
N PRO A 71 -0.06 16.92 25.90
CA PRO A 71 0.27 15.84 26.82
C PRO A 71 1.79 15.69 26.93
N VAL A 72 2.31 15.60 28.15
CA VAL A 72 3.74 15.49 28.44
C VAL A 72 4.05 14.10 28.96
N VAL A 73 5.02 13.43 28.34
CA VAL A 73 5.56 12.14 28.80
C VAL A 73 7.08 12.30 28.88
N ASP A 74 7.71 11.86 29.98
CA ASP A 74 9.15 12.02 30.23
C ASP A 74 9.66 13.45 30.00
N ALA A 75 8.89 14.45 30.46
CA ALA A 75 9.14 15.88 30.28
C ALA A 75 9.22 16.36 28.81
N CYS A 76 8.77 15.54 27.86
CA CYS A 76 8.73 15.83 26.44
C CYS A 76 7.28 16.03 25.97
N PRO A 77 7.00 17.01 25.10
CA PRO A 77 5.69 17.16 24.49
C PRO A 77 5.38 15.99 23.55
N VAL A 78 4.16 15.49 23.63
CA VAL A 78 3.65 14.39 22.80
C VAL A 78 2.87 14.96 21.62
N VAL A 79 3.27 14.58 20.40
CA VAL A 79 2.59 14.93 19.16
C VAL A 79 1.85 13.69 18.64
N PRO A 80 0.50 13.67 18.70
CA PRO A 80 -0.28 12.58 18.14
C PRO A 80 -0.28 12.64 16.61
N LEU A 81 -0.02 11.50 15.98
CA LEU A 81 -0.02 11.30 14.54
C LEU A 81 -1.17 10.34 14.18
N SER A 82 -1.86 10.64 13.09
CA SER A 82 -2.91 9.75 12.55
C SER A 82 -2.38 8.62 11.67
N ASP A 83 -1.06 8.42 11.67
CA ASP A 83 -0.38 7.41 10.85
C ASP A 83 -0.31 6.06 11.56
N LYS A 84 -0.04 5.01 10.78
CA LYS A 84 0.24 3.68 11.32
C LYS A 84 1.58 3.70 12.05
N ALA A 85 1.65 3.01 13.19
CA ALA A 85 2.91 2.85 13.92
C ALA A 85 4.00 2.25 13.02
N ALA A 86 3.66 1.21 12.26
CA ALA A 86 4.59 0.58 11.33
C ALA A 86 5.17 1.54 10.28
N ASP A 87 4.39 2.46 9.72
CA ASP A 87 4.88 3.40 8.70
C ASP A 87 5.87 4.41 9.32
N ILE A 88 5.59 4.88 10.54
CA ILE A 88 6.50 5.76 11.29
C ILE A 88 7.80 5.03 11.65
N GLU A 89 7.72 3.81 12.15
CA GLU A 89 8.88 2.96 12.48
C GLU A 89 9.82 2.79 11.27
N HIS A 90 9.27 2.51 10.08
CA HIS A 90 10.06 2.41 8.85
C HIS A 90 10.77 3.72 8.50
N VAL A 91 10.09 4.87 8.57
CA VAL A 91 10.72 6.15 8.26
C VAL A 91 11.77 6.55 9.30
N LEU A 92 11.51 6.32 10.58
CA LEU A 92 12.50 6.56 11.64
C LEU A 92 13.74 5.68 11.46
N SER A 93 13.58 4.43 11.00
CA SER A 93 14.71 3.57 10.70
C SER A 93 15.60 4.10 9.56
N LEU A 94 15.03 4.79 8.58
CA LEU A 94 15.83 5.46 7.55
C LEU A 94 16.62 6.66 8.12
N PHE A 95 16.04 7.40 9.06
CA PHE A 95 16.68 8.59 9.64
C PHE A 95 17.76 8.25 10.67
N TYR A 96 17.56 7.21 11.48
CA TYR A 96 18.46 6.87 12.58
C TYR A 96 19.40 5.70 12.28
N ASP A 97 18.92 4.66 11.59
CA ASP A 97 19.74 3.48 11.29
C ASP A 97 20.42 3.59 9.91
N ASN A 98 19.78 4.26 8.95
CA ASN A 98 20.29 4.52 7.60
C ASN A 98 20.82 3.22 6.93
N PHE A 99 22.05 3.20 6.44
CA PHE A 99 22.68 2.05 5.79
C PHE A 99 22.85 0.81 6.68
N LYS A 100 22.70 0.92 8.02
CA LYS A 100 22.72 -0.26 8.89
C LYS A 100 21.47 -1.11 8.72
N ALA A 101 20.34 -0.48 8.40
CA ALA A 101 19.06 -1.16 8.23
C ALA A 101 18.68 -1.33 6.75
N HIS A 102 19.12 -0.42 5.87
CA HIS A 102 18.62 -0.33 4.50
C HIS A 102 19.76 -0.17 3.49
N ASP A 103 19.95 -1.17 2.61
CA ASP A 103 20.76 -1.01 1.41
C ASP A 103 19.90 -0.48 0.25
N MET A 104 20.02 0.80 -0.05
CA MET A 104 19.25 1.46 -1.11
C MET A 104 19.65 1.03 -2.52
N ARG A 105 20.67 0.17 -2.69
CA ARG A 105 21.03 -0.43 -3.98
C ARG A 105 20.26 -1.72 -4.24
N GLU A 106 19.75 -2.35 -3.20
CA GLU A 106 19.01 -3.60 -3.25
C GLU A 106 17.51 -3.37 -3.50
N HIS A 107 16.79 -4.46 -3.75
CA HIS A 107 15.33 -4.44 -3.85
C HIS A 107 14.69 -3.98 -2.54
N MET A 108 13.82 -2.98 -2.61
CA MET A 108 13.16 -2.42 -1.44
C MET A 108 11.98 -3.31 -1.03
N PRO A 109 11.86 -3.66 0.26
CA PRO A 109 10.65 -4.32 0.77
C PRO A 109 9.43 -3.43 0.55
N PHE A 110 8.30 -4.01 0.12
CA PHE A 110 7.08 -3.25 -0.10
C PHE A 110 6.58 -2.46 1.14
N PRO A 111 6.63 -2.98 2.38
CA PRO A 111 6.23 -2.22 3.56
C PRO A 111 7.03 -0.91 3.73
N LEU A 112 8.34 -0.96 3.47
CA LEU A 112 9.20 0.24 3.49
C LEU A 112 8.82 1.20 2.37
N LEU A 113 8.62 0.69 1.14
CA LEU A 113 8.20 1.50 -0.01
C LEU A 113 6.88 2.24 0.28
N ALA A 114 5.90 1.54 0.83
CA ALA A 114 4.60 2.12 1.18
C ALA A 114 4.74 3.19 2.26
N ALA A 115 5.55 2.94 3.28
CA ALA A 115 5.82 3.89 4.36
C ALA A 115 6.46 5.18 3.84
N ILE A 116 7.53 5.09 3.05
CA ILE A 116 8.22 6.28 2.52
C ILE A 116 7.32 7.11 1.60
N LEU A 117 6.42 6.46 0.86
CA LEU A 117 5.48 7.14 -0.02
C LEU A 117 4.35 7.84 0.75
N ARG A 118 3.75 7.18 1.76
CA ARG A 118 2.69 7.75 2.59
C ARG A 118 3.21 8.90 3.45
N ILE A 119 4.23 8.62 4.27
CA ILE A 119 4.81 9.59 5.20
C ILE A 119 5.51 10.69 4.42
N GLY A 120 6.24 10.35 3.35
CA GLY A 120 6.91 11.34 2.50
C GLY A 120 5.94 12.33 1.88
N LYS A 121 4.78 11.86 1.37
CA LYS A 121 3.73 12.73 0.86
C LYS A 121 3.09 13.59 1.96
N LYS A 122 2.72 12.97 3.09
CA LYS A 122 1.98 13.65 4.17
C LYS A 122 2.81 14.71 4.88
N TYR A 123 4.08 14.43 5.11
CA TYR A 123 5.00 15.32 5.85
C TYR A 123 5.94 16.11 4.93
N GLN A 124 5.77 16.02 3.61
CA GLN A 124 6.59 16.71 2.62
C GLN A 124 8.10 16.41 2.80
N ILE A 125 8.41 15.12 2.74
CA ILE A 125 9.77 14.59 2.78
C ILE A 125 10.14 14.19 1.35
N ASP A 126 10.46 15.19 0.53
CA ASP A 126 10.52 15.06 -0.93
C ASP A 126 11.47 13.96 -1.40
N HIS A 127 12.63 13.80 -0.75
CA HIS A 127 13.61 12.79 -1.14
C HIS A 127 13.06 11.36 -0.95
N LEU A 128 12.30 11.10 0.11
CA LEU A 128 11.64 9.80 0.33
C LEU A 128 10.53 9.56 -0.68
N GLN A 129 9.72 10.59 -0.95
CA GLN A 129 8.64 10.49 -1.93
C GLN A 129 9.20 10.23 -3.34
N ASN A 130 10.24 10.97 -3.73
CA ASN A 130 10.88 10.84 -5.04
C ASN A 130 11.51 9.46 -5.23
N GLU A 131 12.19 8.93 -4.21
CA GLU A 131 12.76 7.59 -4.24
C GLU A 131 11.68 6.52 -4.43
N GLY A 132 10.60 6.58 -3.64
CA GLY A 132 9.49 5.63 -3.77
C GLY A 132 8.82 5.69 -5.14
N LEU A 133 8.59 6.89 -5.68
CA LEU A 133 8.02 7.08 -7.01
C LEU A 133 8.97 6.61 -8.11
N HIS A 134 10.28 6.84 -7.95
CA HIS A 134 11.28 6.36 -8.88
C HIS A 134 11.23 4.83 -8.99
N ARG A 135 11.23 4.12 -7.87
CA ARG A 135 11.13 2.65 -7.85
C ARG A 135 9.83 2.15 -8.48
N LEU A 136 8.68 2.72 -8.12
CA LEU A 136 7.41 2.32 -8.72
C LEU A 136 7.37 2.54 -10.25
N ARG A 137 7.87 3.67 -10.74
CA ARG A 137 7.88 3.97 -12.18
C ARG A 137 8.93 3.15 -12.94
N LYS A 138 9.97 2.67 -12.26
CA LYS A 138 10.92 1.72 -12.83
C LYS A 138 10.23 0.39 -13.09
N GLU A 139 9.52 -0.16 -12.09
CA GLU A 139 8.75 -1.41 -12.24
C GLU A 139 7.59 -1.31 -13.23
N PHE A 140 6.89 -0.17 -13.19
CA PHE A 140 5.66 0.06 -13.93
C PHE A 140 5.78 1.33 -14.77
N PRO A 141 6.57 1.28 -15.86
CA PRO A 141 6.79 2.42 -16.74
C PRO A 141 5.51 2.80 -17.50
N THR A 142 5.44 4.06 -17.94
CA THR A 142 4.31 4.58 -18.72
C THR A 142 4.40 4.26 -20.22
N ASP A 143 5.58 3.84 -20.68
CA ASP A 143 5.85 3.52 -22.07
C ASP A 143 5.84 2.01 -22.29
N PHE A 144 4.94 1.53 -23.15
CA PHE A 144 4.76 0.10 -23.41
C PHE A 144 5.94 -0.53 -24.16
N ALA A 145 6.56 0.20 -25.10
CA ALA A 145 7.67 -0.33 -25.87
C ALA A 145 8.88 -0.58 -24.96
N TYR A 146 9.22 0.41 -24.15
CA TYR A 146 10.23 0.30 -23.10
C TYR A 146 9.90 -0.84 -22.14
N TRP A 147 8.65 -0.93 -21.67
CA TRP A 147 8.26 -2.00 -20.77
C TRP A 147 8.44 -3.38 -21.38
N ASN A 148 7.98 -3.59 -22.62
CA ASN A 148 8.06 -4.87 -23.31
C ASN A 148 9.50 -5.33 -23.55
N GLU A 149 10.43 -4.39 -23.75
CA GLU A 149 11.85 -4.69 -23.93
C GLU A 149 12.57 -4.98 -22.60
N ASN A 150 12.10 -4.43 -21.47
CA ASN A 150 12.82 -4.43 -20.20
C ASN A 150 12.11 -5.21 -19.07
N CYS A 151 10.94 -5.81 -19.31
CA CYS A 151 10.10 -6.42 -18.27
C CYS A 151 10.74 -7.60 -17.52
N VAL A 152 11.85 -8.16 -18.00
CA VAL A 152 12.56 -9.30 -17.39
C VAL A 152 13.73 -8.87 -16.50
N GLU A 153 14.30 -7.67 -16.71
CA GLU A 153 15.50 -7.20 -15.99
C GLU A 153 15.21 -6.29 -14.80
N VAL A 154 13.97 -5.84 -14.68
CA VAL A 154 13.60 -4.80 -13.72
C VAL A 154 12.94 -5.42 -12.50
N VAL A 155 13.71 -5.50 -11.41
CA VAL A 155 13.15 -5.69 -10.08
C VAL A 155 13.73 -4.59 -9.18
N ALA A 156 12.90 -3.74 -8.62
CA ALA A 156 13.25 -2.69 -7.66
C ALA A 156 12.50 -2.90 -6.34
N ILE A 157 11.49 -3.78 -6.36
CA ILE A 157 10.63 -4.13 -5.24
C ILE A 157 10.79 -5.63 -4.98
N LYS A 158 11.11 -5.98 -3.73
CA LYS A 158 11.29 -7.38 -3.34
C LYS A 158 9.95 -8.11 -3.38
N SER A 159 9.94 -9.34 -3.90
CA SER A 159 8.75 -10.20 -3.97
C SER A 159 7.55 -9.53 -4.64
N LEU A 160 7.78 -8.83 -5.76
CA LEU A 160 6.77 -8.00 -6.42
C LEU A 160 5.42 -8.71 -6.64
N GLY A 161 5.45 -9.97 -7.05
CA GLY A 161 4.25 -10.77 -7.32
C GLY A 161 3.32 -10.91 -6.11
N ASP A 162 3.86 -10.92 -4.90
CA ASP A 162 3.12 -11.10 -3.65
C ASP A 162 2.44 -9.78 -3.19
N HIS A 163 2.73 -8.67 -3.87
CA HIS A 163 2.35 -7.32 -3.42
C HIS A 163 1.53 -6.54 -4.46
N LEU A 164 1.13 -7.14 -5.59
CA LEU A 164 0.46 -6.43 -6.67
C LEU A 164 -0.84 -5.74 -6.23
N GLU A 165 -1.71 -6.39 -5.45
CA GLU A 165 -2.94 -5.78 -4.92
C GLU A 165 -2.65 -4.60 -4.01
N ALA A 166 -1.65 -4.76 -3.14
CA ALA A 166 -1.26 -3.74 -2.20
C ALA A 166 -0.66 -2.52 -2.93
N ILE A 167 0.14 -2.75 -3.98
CA ILE A 167 0.69 -1.70 -4.84
C ILE A 167 -0.44 -1.00 -5.62
N ILE A 168 -1.43 -1.73 -6.14
CA ILE A 168 -2.59 -1.12 -6.82
C ILE A 168 -3.32 -0.21 -5.84
N ASN A 169 -3.63 -0.71 -4.64
CA ASN A 169 -4.31 0.08 -3.62
C ASN A 169 -3.52 1.33 -3.23
N LEU A 170 -2.20 1.19 -3.05
CA LEU A 170 -1.33 2.31 -2.74
C LEU A 170 -1.29 3.34 -3.88
N ALA A 171 -1.27 2.88 -5.14
CA ALA A 171 -1.29 3.76 -6.31
C ALA A 171 -2.57 4.59 -6.37
N HIS A 172 -3.72 3.99 -6.03
CA HIS A 172 -4.99 4.72 -5.90
C HIS A 172 -4.99 5.67 -4.70
N GLU A 173 -4.58 5.17 -3.53
CA GLU A 173 -4.49 5.96 -2.28
C GLU A 173 -3.65 7.23 -2.47
N LEU A 174 -2.54 7.13 -3.20
CA LEU A 174 -1.61 8.22 -3.40
C LEU A 174 -1.82 8.98 -4.72
N SER A 175 -2.80 8.58 -5.53
CA SER A 175 -3.10 9.12 -6.87
C SER A 175 -1.93 9.01 -7.87
N VAL A 176 -1.15 7.94 -7.80
CA VAL A 176 -0.04 7.66 -8.74
C VAL A 176 -0.59 6.96 -9.98
N GLN A 177 -1.30 7.72 -10.81
CA GLN A 177 -2.02 7.17 -11.97
C GLN A 177 -1.08 6.66 -13.08
N SER A 178 0.14 7.19 -13.15
CA SER A 178 1.10 6.89 -14.23
C SER A 178 1.47 5.40 -14.32
N ILE A 179 1.46 4.68 -13.19
CA ILE A 179 1.88 3.28 -13.12
C ILE A 179 0.75 2.28 -13.33
N LEU A 180 -0.51 2.74 -13.22
CA LEU A 180 -1.67 1.85 -13.19
C LEU A 180 -1.84 0.99 -14.45
N PRO A 181 -1.60 1.48 -15.69
CA PRO A 181 -1.78 0.64 -16.89
C PRO A 181 -0.91 -0.62 -16.88
N ALA A 182 0.40 -0.48 -16.67
CA ALA A 182 1.34 -1.61 -16.61
C ALA A 182 1.02 -2.51 -15.41
N LEU A 183 0.78 -1.91 -14.25
CA LEU A 183 0.46 -2.63 -13.03
C LEU A 183 -0.83 -3.48 -13.15
N TYR A 184 -1.88 -2.94 -13.76
CA TYR A 184 -3.10 -3.72 -14.02
C TYR A 184 -2.86 -4.88 -14.98
N ILE A 185 -2.04 -4.70 -16.02
CA ILE A 185 -1.70 -5.79 -16.94
C ILE A 185 -0.94 -6.89 -16.20
N CYS A 186 0.09 -6.54 -15.41
CA CYS A 186 0.82 -7.49 -14.57
C CYS A 186 -0.14 -8.27 -13.67
N TYR A 187 -1.00 -7.55 -12.94
CA TYR A 187 -1.96 -8.14 -12.03
C TYR A 187 -2.93 -9.09 -12.74
N LEU A 188 -3.57 -8.64 -13.83
CA LEU A 188 -4.50 -9.44 -14.60
C LEU A 188 -3.85 -10.65 -15.29
N SER A 189 -2.54 -10.65 -15.48
CA SER A 189 -1.81 -11.81 -16.00
C SER A 189 -1.53 -12.88 -14.93
N ALA A 190 -1.52 -12.49 -13.64
CA ALA A 190 -1.12 -13.36 -12.53
C ALA A 190 -2.29 -14.00 -11.75
N VAL A 191 -3.47 -13.36 -11.72
CA VAL A 191 -4.57 -13.74 -10.81
C VAL A 191 -5.78 -14.38 -11.50
N LYS A 192 -6.63 -15.10 -10.76
CA LYS A 192 -7.93 -15.61 -11.25
C LYS A 192 -9.05 -14.59 -11.02
N MET A 193 -10.26 -14.88 -11.49
CA MET A 193 -11.41 -13.96 -11.31
C MET A 193 -11.85 -13.88 -9.85
N ASP A 194 -11.83 -14.99 -9.12
CA ASP A 194 -12.15 -15.03 -7.70
C ASP A 194 -11.20 -14.16 -6.88
N ASP A 195 -9.91 -14.15 -7.22
CA ASP A 195 -8.90 -13.33 -6.54
C ASP A 195 -9.18 -11.83 -6.70
N ILE A 196 -9.69 -11.39 -7.86
CA ILE A 196 -10.09 -9.99 -8.09
C ILE A 196 -11.25 -9.60 -7.16
N LEU A 197 -12.21 -10.52 -6.95
CA LEU A 197 -13.44 -10.24 -6.20
C LEU A 197 -13.24 -10.35 -4.69
N TYR A 198 -12.51 -11.37 -4.26
CA TYR A 198 -12.42 -11.78 -2.87
C TYR A 198 -11.07 -11.46 -2.23
N GLY A 199 -10.07 -11.08 -3.04
CA GLY A 199 -8.70 -10.81 -2.63
C GLY A 199 -7.86 -12.09 -2.52
N THR A 200 -6.54 -11.90 -2.58
CA THR A 200 -5.57 -12.99 -2.43
C THR A 200 -5.22 -13.14 -0.95
N LYS A 201 -5.04 -14.37 -0.48
CA LYS A 201 -4.65 -14.64 0.90
C LYS A 201 -3.13 -14.62 1.01
N ASP A 202 -2.62 -13.85 1.96
CA ASP A 202 -1.22 -13.90 2.37
C ASP A 202 -0.93 -15.18 3.19
N ILE A 203 0.34 -15.46 3.47
CA ILE A 203 0.83 -16.56 4.31
C ILE A 203 0.18 -16.57 5.71
N ASP A 204 -0.16 -15.39 6.22
CA ASP A 204 -0.81 -15.21 7.52
C ASP A 204 -2.35 -15.33 7.45
N GLY A 205 -2.90 -15.66 6.28
CA GLY A 205 -4.33 -15.80 6.02
C GLY A 205 -5.09 -14.47 5.92
N VAL A 206 -4.38 -13.34 6.06
CA VAL A 206 -4.94 -12.00 5.84
C VAL A 206 -5.17 -11.81 4.34
N SER A 207 -6.42 -11.51 3.96
CA SER A 207 -6.76 -11.28 2.57
C SER A 207 -6.64 -9.80 2.23
N ILE A 208 -5.81 -9.47 1.23
CA ILE A 208 -5.74 -8.12 0.68
C ILE A 208 -6.72 -8.05 -0.50
N ARG A 209 -7.73 -7.19 -0.35
CA ARG A 209 -8.70 -6.91 -1.42
C ARG A 209 -8.33 -5.64 -2.15
N LEU A 210 -8.56 -5.64 -3.46
CA LEU A 210 -8.55 -4.42 -4.24
C LEU A 210 -9.60 -3.45 -3.70
N ASN A 211 -9.29 -2.16 -3.75
CA ASN A 211 -10.31 -1.13 -3.56
C ASN A 211 -11.38 -1.25 -4.67
N GLU A 212 -12.57 -0.71 -4.39
CA GLU A 212 -13.74 -0.87 -5.26
C GLU A 212 -13.48 -0.39 -6.70
N GLU A 213 -12.78 0.73 -6.84
CA GLU A 213 -12.45 1.28 -8.16
C GLU A 213 -11.52 0.34 -8.93
N ALA A 214 -10.44 -0.13 -8.29
CA ALA A 214 -9.49 -1.05 -8.87
C ALA A 214 -10.14 -2.37 -9.28
N ALA A 215 -10.97 -2.97 -8.40
CA ALA A 215 -11.69 -4.19 -8.71
C ALA A 215 -12.60 -4.00 -9.94
N ARG A 216 -13.34 -2.90 -10.00
CA ARG A 216 -14.20 -2.54 -11.14
C ARG A 216 -13.40 -2.40 -12.43
N GLN A 217 -12.25 -1.73 -12.39
CA GLN A 217 -11.38 -1.56 -13.57
C GLN A 217 -10.79 -2.90 -14.02
N CYS A 218 -10.34 -3.74 -13.09
CA CYS A 218 -9.84 -5.08 -13.39
C CYS A 218 -10.90 -5.96 -14.07
N LEU A 219 -12.15 -5.95 -13.58
CA LEU A 219 -13.24 -6.71 -14.20
C LEU A 219 -13.55 -6.22 -15.62
N LYS A 220 -13.68 -4.89 -15.82
CA LYS A 220 -13.91 -4.29 -17.14
C LYS A 220 -12.76 -4.59 -18.10
N GLY A 221 -11.53 -4.42 -17.62
CA GLY A 221 -10.30 -4.67 -18.37
C GLY A 221 -10.18 -6.12 -18.80
N ARG A 222 -10.38 -7.06 -17.88
CA ARG A 222 -10.34 -8.51 -18.16
C ARG A 222 -11.39 -8.91 -19.20
N ASN A 223 -12.63 -8.44 -19.07
CA ASN A 223 -13.67 -8.71 -20.08
C ASN A 223 -13.26 -8.18 -21.47
N ARG A 224 -12.74 -6.95 -21.55
CA ARG A 224 -12.27 -6.37 -22.81
C ARG A 224 -11.12 -7.18 -23.42
N LEU A 225 -10.14 -7.58 -22.61
CA LEU A 225 -9.01 -8.41 -23.06
C LEU A 225 -9.46 -9.76 -23.60
N ILE A 226 -10.42 -10.43 -22.94
CA ILE A 226 -10.98 -11.70 -23.40
C ILE A 226 -11.69 -11.53 -24.76
N LEU A 227 -12.50 -10.48 -24.90
CA LEU A 227 -13.20 -10.19 -26.15
C LEU A 227 -12.23 -9.89 -27.30
N GLU A 228 -11.17 -9.11 -27.04
CA GLU A 228 -10.16 -8.83 -28.06
C GLU A 228 -9.33 -10.07 -28.43
N LEU A 229 -8.95 -10.88 -27.45
CA LEU A 229 -8.25 -12.15 -27.71
C LEU A 229 -9.11 -13.09 -28.56
N PHE A 230 -10.40 -13.18 -28.27
CA PHE A 230 -11.35 -13.95 -29.06
C PHE A 230 -11.46 -13.42 -30.50
N ASN A 231 -11.57 -12.09 -30.67
CA ASN A 231 -11.63 -11.47 -31.99
C ASN A 231 -10.35 -11.68 -32.81
N LEU A 232 -9.18 -11.57 -32.19
CA LEU A 232 -7.88 -11.86 -32.80
C LEU A 232 -7.81 -13.32 -33.26
N THR A 233 -8.19 -14.24 -32.38
CA THR A 233 -8.23 -15.68 -32.67
C THR A 233 -9.17 -15.98 -33.84
N LYS A 234 -10.37 -15.39 -33.85
CA LYS A 234 -11.33 -15.52 -34.96
C LYS A 234 -10.76 -15.00 -36.28
N LYS A 235 -10.05 -13.86 -36.27
CA LYS A 235 -9.38 -13.32 -37.46
C LYS A 235 -8.34 -14.29 -37.99
N TRP A 236 -7.54 -14.90 -37.12
CA TRP A 236 -6.54 -15.91 -37.54
C TRP A 236 -7.21 -17.10 -38.24
N PHE A 237 -8.28 -17.64 -37.68
CA PHE A 237 -9.01 -18.76 -38.30
C PHE A 237 -9.73 -18.40 -39.61
N SER A 238 -10.09 -17.12 -39.80
CA SER A 238 -10.83 -16.65 -40.97
C SER A 238 -9.92 -16.12 -42.09
N THR A 239 -8.61 -15.99 -41.85
CA THR A 239 -7.66 -15.43 -42.83
C THR A 239 -7.21 -16.54 -43.80
N PRO A 240 -7.54 -16.46 -45.10
CA PRO A 240 -7.07 -17.45 -46.08
C PRO A 240 -5.54 -17.41 -46.17
N GLY A 241 -4.87 -18.55 -45.96
CA GLY A 241 -3.41 -18.67 -46.10
C GLY A 241 -2.64 -18.89 -44.80
N ILE A 242 -3.27 -18.81 -43.62
CA ILE A 242 -2.66 -19.30 -42.37
C ILE A 242 -2.87 -20.81 -42.31
N ILE A 243 -1.85 -21.58 -42.69
CA ILE A 243 -1.83 -23.04 -42.58
C ILE A 243 -1.38 -23.38 -41.15
N PRO A 244 -2.24 -23.95 -40.28
CA PRO A 244 -1.77 -24.49 -39.01
C PRO A 244 -0.66 -25.50 -39.31
N SER A 245 0.43 -25.47 -38.53
CA SER A 245 1.49 -26.48 -38.62
C SER A 245 0.88 -27.90 -38.75
N PRO A 246 1.49 -28.85 -39.47
CA PRO A 246 0.97 -30.23 -39.56
C PRO A 246 0.71 -30.90 -38.20
N SER A 247 1.32 -30.38 -37.13
CA SER A 247 1.12 -30.78 -35.74
C SER A 247 -0.05 -30.09 -35.01
N CYS A 248 -0.72 -29.14 -35.65
CA CYS A 248 -1.90 -28.46 -35.11
C CYS A 248 -3.17 -29.16 -35.58
N GLU A 249 -3.79 -29.96 -34.72
CA GLU A 249 -5.14 -30.48 -34.99
C GLU A 249 -6.11 -29.30 -35.12
N ARG A 250 -6.89 -29.30 -36.21
CA ARG A 250 -7.90 -28.27 -36.48
C ARG A 250 -9.01 -28.39 -35.43
N ILE A 251 -8.91 -27.64 -34.33
CA ILE A 251 -10.00 -27.56 -33.36
C ILE A 251 -11.14 -26.79 -34.02
N MET A 252 -12.15 -27.51 -34.53
CA MET A 252 -13.43 -26.89 -34.88
C MET A 252 -14.12 -26.47 -33.58
N LEU A 253 -13.94 -25.22 -33.19
CA LEU A 253 -14.75 -24.62 -32.13
C LEU A 253 -16.19 -24.47 -32.66
N SER A 254 -17.01 -25.50 -32.45
CA SER A 254 -18.46 -25.40 -32.52
C SER A 254 -18.91 -24.52 -31.35
N LEU A 255 -18.92 -23.21 -31.55
CA LEU A 255 -19.48 -22.27 -30.60
C LEU A 255 -20.98 -22.55 -30.46
N LEU A 256 -21.36 -22.96 -29.25
CA LEU A 256 -22.72 -23.04 -28.77
C LEU A 256 -23.43 -21.70 -29.01
N TRP A 257 -24.49 -21.76 -29.79
CA TRP A 257 -25.54 -20.75 -29.87
C TRP A 257 -26.48 -20.88 -28.67
#